data_AF-T0CF15-F1
#
_entry.id   AF-T0CF15-F1
#
_cell.length_a   1.000
_cell.length_b   1.000
_cell.length_c   1.000
_cell.angle_alpha   90.00
_cell.angle_beta   90.00
_cell.angle_gamma   90.00
#
_symmetry.space_group_name_H-M   'P 1'
#
loop_
_entity.id
_entity.type
_entity.pdbx_description
1 polymer ?
#
loop_
_entity_poly.entity_id
_entity_poly.type
_entity_poly.pdbx_seq_one_letter_code
_entity_poly.pdbx_strand_id
1 'polypeptide(L)'
;MKGIKRNHIHQNENGFTLIEVLIAIAILSVLMTAIYTIVDSSVNTNDRVTKEDRERLQLEIGMMRIERDIELINSPLYYESSKADDNKAFAKAYNTSQSQSQSRLGSSSQQQQQQQQSKNYVMTTHLYKNKNFDNLSAGNVPIPIILNEEKGSLVFLSSANRRLVKNMKQSNLMWVRYRVVTTSTEGQEEEEKNTEAPYSLTRTIIPVDIYNKDLDWGKAKEYPVIENLRDFSFEFYSPEKEKFVSSLRELNKLRNTPRLIRMNIDYVSKNGDELQLNRTIRVMWPEFNSSEDLKEKYDFKK
;
A
#
# COMPACT_ATOMS: atom_id res chain seq x y z
N MET A 1 0.66 98.59 9.62
CA MET A 1 0.65 97.26 8.98
C MET A 1 1.86 96.48 9.46
N LYS A 2 1.64 95.27 9.97
CA LYS A 2 2.61 94.42 10.69
C LYS A 2 3.58 93.81 9.67
N GLY A 3 4.87 94.11 9.79
CA GLY A 3 5.92 93.58 8.93
C GLY A 3 6.09 92.06 9.12
N ILE A 4 6.02 91.32 8.02
CA ILE A 4 6.30 89.89 7.97
C ILE A 4 7.82 89.71 8.13
N LYS A 5 8.26 89.16 9.27
CA LYS A 5 9.65 88.73 9.46
C LYS A 5 9.91 87.51 8.56
N ARG A 6 10.77 87.68 7.55
CA ARG A 6 11.36 86.56 6.79
C ARG A 6 12.32 85.83 7.71
N ASN A 7 12.02 84.57 8.03
CA ASN A 7 13.00 83.69 8.66
C ASN A 7 14.14 83.46 7.66
N HIS A 8 15.35 83.87 8.03
CA HIS A 8 16.56 83.50 7.31
C HIS A 8 16.69 81.98 7.37
N ILE A 9 16.50 81.32 6.23
CA ILE A 9 16.95 79.95 6.03
C ILE A 9 18.48 80.03 6.12
N HIS A 10 19.05 79.47 7.18
CA HIS A 10 20.49 79.36 7.33
C HIS A 10 21.05 78.55 6.16
N GLN A 11 21.59 79.24 5.15
CA GLN A 11 22.41 78.65 4.10
C GLN A 11 23.79 78.36 4.69
N ASN A 12 23.90 77.24 5.42
CA ASN A 12 25.21 76.62 5.64
C ASN A 12 25.58 75.91 4.34
N GLU A 13 26.25 76.61 3.42
CA GLU A 13 26.85 76.02 2.22
C GLU A 13 28.20 75.34 2.53
N ASN A 14 28.22 74.49 3.56
CA ASN A 14 29.32 73.54 3.71
C ASN A 14 29.02 72.37 2.77
N GLY A 15 29.50 72.46 1.53
CA GLY A 15 29.47 71.34 0.61
C GLY A 15 30.15 70.12 1.21
N PHE A 16 29.62 68.93 0.92
CA PHE A 16 30.22 67.68 1.37
C PHE A 16 31.68 67.61 0.91
N THR A 17 32.56 67.24 1.82
CA THR A 17 33.95 67.00 1.45
C THR A 17 34.03 65.73 0.59
N LEU A 18 34.93 65.71 -0.39
CA LEU A 18 35.12 64.55 -1.27
C LEU A 18 35.37 63.26 -0.46
N ILE A 19 36.08 63.38 0.67
CA ILE A 19 36.41 62.24 1.53
C ILE A 19 35.18 61.68 2.26
N GLU A 20 34.24 62.53 2.64
CA GLU A 20 33.01 62.13 3.33
C GLU A 20 32.06 61.39 2.39
N VAL A 21 31.96 61.84 1.13
CA VAL A 21 31.25 61.12 0.07
C VAL A 21 31.90 59.77 -0.21
N LEU A 22 33.24 59.71 -0.23
CA LEU A 22 33.98 58.46 -0.48
C LEU A 22 33.79 57.46 0.68
N ILE A 23 33.83 57.93 1.92
CA ILE A 23 33.54 57.11 3.11
C ILE A 23 32.08 56.62 3.07
N ALA A 24 31.12 57.47 2.72
CA ALA A 24 29.71 57.08 2.63
C ALA A 24 29.48 55.99 1.56
N ILE A 25 30.09 56.12 0.38
CA ILE A 25 30.02 55.12 -0.69
C ILE A 25 30.70 53.81 -0.24
N ALA A 26 31.84 53.88 0.44
CA ALA A 26 32.53 52.70 0.95
C ALA A 26 31.66 51.93 1.95
N ILE A 27 31.06 52.62 2.93
CA ILE A 27 30.15 52.00 3.91
C ILE A 27 28.92 51.41 3.21
N LEU A 28 28.33 52.14 2.26
CA LEU A 28 27.18 51.66 1.49
C LEU A 28 27.52 50.38 0.70
N SER A 29 28.70 50.31 0.09
CA SER A 29 29.13 49.13 -0.66
C SER A 29 29.27 47.88 0.22
N VAL A 30 29.82 48.04 1.43
CA VAL A 30 29.94 46.95 2.40
C VAL A 30 28.56 46.51 2.89
N LEU A 31 27.67 47.45 3.19
CA LEU A 31 26.28 47.14 3.58
C LEU A 31 25.52 46.41 2.48
N MET A 32 25.64 46.86 1.23
CA MET A 32 25.00 46.18 0.09
C MET A 32 25.52 44.76 -0.11
N THR A 33 26.83 44.56 0.05
CA THR A 33 27.42 43.21 -0.01
C THR A 33 26.88 42.32 1.10
N ALA A 34 26.82 42.82 2.34
CA ALA A 34 26.25 42.08 3.47
C ALA A 34 24.77 41.73 3.24
N ILE A 35 23.96 42.69 2.77
CA ILE A 35 22.54 42.46 2.45
C ILE A 35 22.41 41.41 1.36
N TYR A 36 23.22 41.49 0.29
CA TYR A 36 23.19 40.51 -0.79
C TYR A 36 23.50 39.10 -0.27
N THR A 37 24.52 38.93 0.57
CA THR A 37 24.84 37.62 1.15
C THR A 37 23.71 37.07 2.04
N ILE A 38 23.04 37.93 2.81
CA ILE A 38 21.90 37.53 3.65
C ILE A 38 20.71 37.13 2.78
N VAL A 39 20.39 37.90 1.74
CA VAL A 39 19.28 37.60 0.84
C VAL A 39 19.54 36.32 0.06
N ASP A 40 20.74 36.15 -0.51
CA ASP A 40 21.11 34.97 -1.28
C ASP A 40 21.09 33.70 -0.40
N SER A 41 21.70 33.77 0.80
CA SER A 41 21.64 32.64 1.74
C SER A 41 20.21 32.33 2.19
N SER A 42 19.36 33.34 2.37
CA SER A 42 17.96 33.15 2.73
C SER A 42 17.15 32.52 1.61
N VAL A 43 17.35 32.94 0.36
CA VAL A 43 16.67 32.36 -0.82
C VAL A 43 17.11 30.92 -1.02
N ASN A 44 18.41 30.66 -1.04
CA ASN A 44 18.95 29.31 -1.21
C ASN A 44 18.53 28.35 -0.09
N THR A 45 18.47 28.85 1.16
CA THR A 45 17.97 28.05 2.29
C THR A 45 16.49 27.74 2.13
N ASN A 46 15.69 28.74 1.75
CA ASN A 46 14.25 28.55 1.54
C ASN A 46 13.97 27.53 0.42
N ASP A 47 14.70 27.62 -0.69
CA ASP A 47 14.56 26.70 -1.81
C ASP A 47 14.97 25.27 -1.42
N ARG A 48 16.07 25.11 -0.66
CA ARG A 48 16.51 23.81 -0.17
C ARG A 48 15.49 23.17 0.77
N VAL A 49 15.00 23.93 1.75
CA VAL A 49 13.98 23.46 2.72
C VAL A 49 12.69 23.09 1.99
N THR A 50 12.25 23.93 1.04
CA THR A 50 11.02 23.66 0.26
C THR A 50 11.15 22.37 -0.58
N LYS A 51 12.32 22.10 -1.16
CA LYS A 51 12.58 20.86 -1.90
C LYS A 51 12.59 19.64 -0.96
N GLU A 52 13.29 19.72 0.16
CA GLU A 52 13.34 18.66 1.18
C GLU A 52 11.95 18.29 1.71
N ASP A 53 11.15 19.31 2.04
CA ASP A 53 9.77 19.14 2.53
C ASP A 53 8.88 18.49 1.47
N ARG A 54 9.03 18.88 0.20
CA ARG A 54 8.26 18.28 -0.90
C ARG A 54 8.58 16.80 -1.08
N GLU A 55 9.85 16.41 -1.00
CA GLU A 55 10.27 15.01 -1.11
C GLU A 55 9.75 14.17 0.05
N ARG A 56 9.90 14.66 1.29
CA ARG A 56 9.34 13.98 2.48
C ARG A 56 7.83 13.83 2.39
N LEU A 57 7.13 14.88 1.95
CA LEU A 57 5.69 14.83 1.76
C LEU A 57 5.29 13.80 0.69
N GLN A 58 6.04 13.69 -0.42
CA GLN A 58 5.79 12.67 -1.44
C GLN A 58 5.97 11.25 -0.87
N LEU A 59 7.04 11.01 -0.10
CA LEU A 59 7.26 9.74 0.58
C LEU A 59 6.08 9.39 1.50
N GLU A 60 5.64 10.32 2.34
CA GLU A 60 4.51 10.11 3.26
C GLU A 60 3.19 9.86 2.51
N ILE A 61 2.90 10.61 1.45
CA ILE A 61 1.71 10.38 0.61
C ILE A 61 1.76 9.00 -0.03
N GLY A 62 2.94 8.59 -0.52
CA GLY A 62 3.16 7.27 -1.07
C GLY A 62 2.90 6.18 -0.04
N MET A 63 3.43 6.35 1.16
CA MET A 63 3.24 5.43 2.29
C MET A 63 1.78 5.29 2.70
N MET A 64 1.07 6.41 2.90
CA MET A 64 -0.36 6.41 3.22
C MET A 64 -1.19 5.71 2.14
N ARG A 65 -0.79 5.84 0.86
CA ARG A 65 -1.49 5.18 -0.24
C ARG A 65 -1.33 3.67 -0.18
N ILE A 66 -0.13 3.17 0.08
CA ILE A 66 0.15 1.74 0.19
C ILE A 66 -0.55 1.16 1.43
N GLU A 67 -0.42 1.84 2.56
CA GLU A 67 -1.08 1.48 3.81
C GLU A 67 -2.58 1.31 3.62
N ARG A 68 -3.25 2.31 3.05
CA ARG A 68 -4.70 2.24 2.79
C ARG A 68 -5.10 1.06 1.92
N ASP A 69 -4.33 0.75 0.88
CA ASP A 69 -4.67 -0.38 0.01
C ASP A 69 -4.51 -1.71 0.76
N ILE A 70 -3.43 -1.85 1.53
CA ILE A 70 -3.10 -3.05 2.32
C ILE A 70 -4.11 -3.27 3.45
N GLU A 71 -4.46 -2.21 4.20
CA GLU A 71 -5.48 -2.24 5.24
C GLU A 71 -6.81 -2.80 4.70
N LEU A 72 -7.13 -2.46 3.45
CA LEU A 72 -8.37 -2.81 2.78
C LEU A 72 -8.19 -3.96 1.78
N ILE A 73 -7.20 -4.85 1.96
CA ILE A 73 -7.13 -6.11 1.22
C ILE A 73 -8.46 -6.85 1.40
N ASN A 74 -9.09 -7.23 0.30
CA ASN A 74 -10.39 -7.87 0.30
C ASN A 74 -10.26 -9.37 0.01
N SER A 75 -10.67 -10.20 0.96
CA SER A 75 -10.77 -11.66 0.79
C SER A 75 -11.93 -12.18 1.62
N PRO A 76 -12.80 -13.06 1.09
CA PRO A 76 -13.90 -13.63 1.87
C PRO A 76 -13.40 -14.54 3.00
N LEU A 77 -12.15 -15.02 2.91
CA LEU A 77 -11.52 -15.82 3.96
C LEU A 77 -11.30 -15.07 5.28
N TYR A 78 -11.52 -13.75 5.30
CA TYR A 78 -11.49 -12.97 6.53
C TYR A 78 -12.77 -13.07 7.36
N TYR A 79 -13.84 -13.65 6.84
CA TYR A 79 -15.13 -13.77 7.53
C TYR A 79 -15.94 -15.04 7.16
N GLU A 80 -15.45 -15.84 6.21
CA GLU A 80 -16.04 -17.13 5.81
C GLU A 80 -14.95 -18.20 5.66
N SER A 81 -15.32 -19.47 5.86
CA SER A 81 -14.44 -20.60 5.55
C SER A 81 -14.36 -20.88 4.05
N SER A 82 -13.33 -21.61 3.62
CA SER A 82 -13.26 -22.09 2.24
C SER A 82 -14.33 -23.16 2.00
N LYS A 83 -14.90 -23.21 0.79
CA LYS A 83 -15.89 -24.24 0.43
C LYS A 83 -15.33 -25.67 0.59
N ALA A 84 -14.03 -25.82 0.32
CA ALA A 84 -13.35 -27.10 0.47
C ALA A 84 -13.31 -27.55 1.94
N ASP A 85 -13.09 -26.64 2.87
CA ASP A 85 -13.03 -26.96 4.30
C ASP A 85 -14.43 -27.14 4.90
N ASP A 86 -15.41 -26.35 4.45
CA ASP A 86 -16.83 -26.50 4.81
C ASP A 86 -17.36 -27.89 4.42
N ASN A 87 -17.12 -28.32 3.18
CA ASN A 87 -17.51 -29.65 2.69
C ASN A 87 -16.84 -30.79 3.48
N LYS A 88 -15.56 -30.64 3.86
CA LYS A 88 -14.84 -31.62 4.68
C LYS A 88 -15.44 -31.72 6.08
N ALA A 89 -15.74 -30.58 6.70
CA ALA A 89 -16.34 -30.52 8.03
C ALA A 89 -17.75 -31.15 8.02
N PHE A 90 -18.58 -30.81 7.02
CA PHE A 90 -19.90 -31.40 6.83
C PHE A 90 -19.85 -32.94 6.69
N ALA A 91 -18.98 -33.45 5.81
CA ALA A 91 -18.84 -34.89 5.58
C ALA A 91 -18.42 -35.63 6.87
N LYS A 92 -17.55 -35.04 7.68
CA LYS A 92 -17.13 -35.59 8.97
C LYS A 92 -18.30 -35.65 9.97
N ALA A 93 -19.09 -34.58 10.07
CA ALA A 93 -20.23 -34.52 10.97
C ALA A 93 -21.34 -35.51 10.55
N TYR A 94 -21.63 -35.61 9.25
CA TYR A 94 -22.62 -36.53 8.71
C TYR A 94 -22.28 -38.01 8.96
N ASN A 95 -21.02 -38.41 8.76
CA ASN A 95 -20.58 -39.78 9.04
C ASN A 95 -20.66 -40.13 10.54
N THR A 96 -20.45 -39.14 11.41
CA THR A 96 -20.52 -39.32 12.87
C THR A 96 -21.96 -39.55 13.33
N SER A 97 -22.95 -38.83 12.78
CA SER A 97 -24.36 -39.00 13.13
C SER A 97 -24.95 -40.33 12.61
N GLN A 98 -24.58 -40.77 11.42
CA GLN A 98 -24.98 -42.08 10.87
C GLN A 98 -24.50 -43.26 11.75
N SER A 99 -23.29 -43.16 12.29
CA SER A 99 -22.70 -44.21 13.15
C SER A 99 -23.41 -44.33 14.52
N GLN A 100 -24.02 -43.24 15.02
CA GLN A 100 -24.79 -43.25 16.27
C GLN A 100 -26.22 -43.77 16.11
N SER A 101 -26.81 -43.64 14.91
CA SER A 101 -28.15 -44.17 14.62
C SER A 101 -28.17 -45.68 14.38
N GLN A 102 -27.06 -46.26 13.88
CA GLN A 102 -26.93 -47.71 13.62
C GLN A 102 -26.70 -48.55 14.89
N SER A 103 -26.35 -47.94 16.03
CA SER A 103 -26.20 -48.67 17.30
C SER A 103 -27.51 -48.83 18.09
N ARG A 104 -28.66 -48.35 17.57
CA ARG A 104 -29.97 -48.46 18.23
C ARG A 104 -31.02 -49.31 17.52
N LEU A 105 -30.82 -49.71 16.26
CA LEU A 105 -31.71 -50.66 15.59
C LEU A 105 -30.90 -51.85 15.03
N GLY A 106 -31.29 -53.04 15.45
CA GLY A 106 -30.65 -54.31 15.14
C GLY A 106 -30.45 -54.55 13.65
N SER A 107 -29.38 -55.29 13.37
CA SER A 107 -28.94 -55.78 12.08
C SER A 107 -30.09 -56.30 11.20
N SER A 108 -30.30 -55.67 10.05
CA SER A 108 -30.74 -56.39 8.86
C SER A 108 -30.06 -55.83 7.61
N SER A 109 -29.61 -56.79 6.82
CA SER A 109 -28.85 -56.72 5.58
C SER A 109 -29.48 -55.83 4.49
N GLN A 110 -29.20 -54.53 4.53
CA GLN A 110 -29.34 -53.61 3.38
C GLN A 110 -28.20 -52.56 3.30
N GLN A 111 -27.03 -52.84 3.90
CA GLN A 111 -25.95 -51.84 4.01
C GLN A 111 -24.99 -51.73 2.81
N GLN A 112 -25.17 -52.48 1.73
CA GLN A 112 -24.22 -52.43 0.59
C GLN A 112 -24.59 -51.49 -0.56
N GLN A 113 -25.78 -50.88 -0.57
CA GLN A 113 -26.16 -49.96 -1.66
C GLN A 113 -26.16 -48.47 -1.31
N GLN A 114 -26.04 -48.07 -0.03
CA GLN A 114 -26.01 -46.65 0.36
C GLN A 114 -24.60 -46.07 0.56
N GLN A 115 -23.55 -46.89 0.63
CA GLN A 115 -22.16 -46.41 0.70
C GLN A 115 -21.63 -45.80 -0.61
N GLN A 116 -22.35 -45.96 -1.73
CA GLN A 116 -21.98 -45.34 -3.02
C GLN A 116 -22.58 -43.95 -3.23
N GLN A 117 -23.62 -43.56 -2.47
CA GLN A 117 -24.27 -42.25 -2.65
C GLN A 117 -23.60 -41.12 -1.84
N SER A 118 -22.88 -41.41 -0.76
CA SER A 118 -22.16 -40.39 0.02
C SER A 118 -20.86 -39.90 -0.63
N LYS A 119 -20.34 -40.60 -1.65
CA LYS A 119 -19.19 -40.12 -2.44
C LYS A 119 -19.54 -38.98 -3.41
N ASN A 120 -20.83 -38.77 -3.71
CA ASN A 120 -21.28 -37.83 -4.75
C ASN A 120 -21.84 -36.49 -4.21
N TYR A 121 -21.88 -36.27 -2.90
CA TYR A 121 -22.21 -34.94 -2.32
C TYR A 121 -21.00 -34.03 -2.13
N VAL A 122 -19.84 -34.39 -2.69
CA VAL A 122 -18.86 -33.37 -3.05
C VAL A 122 -19.40 -32.73 -4.31
N MET A 123 -20.25 -31.68 -4.16
CA MET A 123 -20.58 -30.77 -5.26
C MET A 123 -19.26 -30.30 -5.87
N THR A 124 -18.80 -31.00 -6.91
CA THR A 124 -17.53 -30.74 -7.55
C THR A 124 -17.65 -29.37 -8.19
N THR A 125 -16.90 -28.43 -7.63
CA THR A 125 -16.75 -27.06 -8.12
C THR A 125 -16.05 -27.11 -9.47
N HIS A 126 -16.76 -27.52 -10.53
CA HIS A 126 -16.27 -27.44 -11.91
C HIS A 126 -16.24 -25.99 -12.43
N LEU A 127 -16.63 -25.02 -11.62
CA LEU A 127 -16.75 -23.63 -12.01
C LEU A 127 -15.67 -22.77 -11.35
N TYR A 128 -15.00 -21.98 -12.20
CA TYR A 128 -13.99 -20.97 -11.90
C TYR A 128 -12.51 -21.42 -11.86
N LYS A 129 -12.00 -21.95 -12.99
CA LYS A 129 -10.55 -21.86 -13.29
C LYS A 129 -10.22 -20.43 -13.75
N ASN A 130 -10.04 -19.51 -12.81
CA ASN A 130 -9.50 -18.18 -13.06
C ASN A 130 -8.14 -18.09 -12.35
N LYS A 131 -7.09 -17.65 -13.05
CA LYS A 131 -5.73 -17.57 -12.48
C LYS A 131 -5.61 -16.58 -11.31
N ASN A 132 -6.56 -15.65 -11.19
CA ASN A 132 -6.57 -14.63 -10.15
C ASN A 132 -7.34 -15.05 -8.90
N PHE A 133 -8.01 -16.21 -8.92
CA PHE A 133 -8.84 -16.70 -7.82
C PHE A 133 -8.47 -18.15 -7.51
N ASP A 134 -8.26 -18.46 -6.23
CA ASP A 134 -7.79 -19.79 -5.81
C ASP A 134 -8.94 -20.80 -5.80
N ASN A 135 -10.03 -20.42 -5.12
CA ASN A 135 -11.19 -21.26 -4.89
C ASN A 135 -12.42 -20.39 -4.55
N LEU A 136 -13.52 -21.01 -4.11
CA LEU A 136 -14.71 -20.35 -3.61
C LEU A 136 -14.78 -20.43 -2.07
N SER A 137 -15.34 -19.40 -1.44
CA SER A 137 -15.78 -19.43 -0.04
C SER A 137 -17.00 -20.33 0.14
N ALA A 138 -17.36 -20.62 1.39
CA ALA A 138 -18.60 -21.33 1.73
C ALA A 138 -19.83 -20.66 1.10
N GLY A 139 -19.88 -19.32 1.03
CA GLY A 139 -20.91 -18.54 0.36
C GLY A 139 -20.86 -18.54 -1.19
N ASN A 140 -19.98 -19.34 -1.81
CA ASN A 140 -19.69 -19.34 -3.25
C ASN A 140 -19.09 -18.03 -3.78
N VAL A 141 -18.41 -17.25 -2.94
CA VAL A 141 -17.70 -16.04 -3.36
C VAL A 141 -16.28 -16.40 -3.79
N PRO A 142 -15.78 -15.90 -4.95
CA PRO A 142 -14.41 -16.14 -5.37
C PRO A 142 -13.38 -15.60 -4.37
N ILE A 143 -12.41 -16.42 -4.01
CA ILE A 143 -11.29 -16.08 -3.13
C ILE A 143 -10.15 -15.52 -4.00
N PRO A 144 -9.85 -14.21 -3.94
CA PRO A 144 -8.77 -13.63 -4.72
C PRO A 144 -7.42 -14.14 -4.20
N ILE A 145 -6.50 -14.39 -5.13
CA ILE A 145 -5.13 -14.77 -4.80
C ILE A 145 -4.33 -13.52 -4.44
N ILE A 146 -3.48 -13.65 -3.43
CA ILE A 146 -2.44 -12.67 -3.13
C ILE A 146 -1.12 -13.22 -3.69
N LEU A 147 -0.45 -12.45 -4.53
CA LEU A 147 0.82 -12.83 -5.16
C LEU A 147 1.94 -11.93 -4.66
N ASN A 148 3.06 -12.55 -4.34
CA ASN A 148 4.35 -11.92 -4.11
C ASN A 148 5.36 -12.79 -4.87
N GLU A 149 5.64 -12.41 -6.12
CA GLU A 149 6.59 -13.11 -6.99
C GLU A 149 8.03 -12.74 -6.62
N GLU A 150 8.24 -11.48 -6.24
CA GLU A 150 9.50 -10.89 -5.85
C GLU A 150 9.31 -10.09 -4.55
N LYS A 151 10.37 -9.90 -3.77
CA LYS A 151 10.31 -9.19 -2.47
C LYS A 151 9.68 -7.80 -2.57
N GLY A 152 9.93 -7.08 -3.68
CA GLY A 152 9.39 -5.75 -3.94
C GLY A 152 8.05 -5.74 -4.69
N SER A 153 7.39 -6.89 -4.87
CA SER A 153 6.12 -6.97 -5.58
C SER A 153 5.01 -7.57 -4.73
N LEU A 154 3.83 -6.98 -4.85
CA LEU A 154 2.63 -7.44 -4.17
C LEU A 154 1.40 -7.17 -5.03
N VAL A 155 0.62 -8.22 -5.32
CA VAL A 155 -0.63 -8.15 -6.08
C VAL A 155 -1.76 -8.69 -5.22
N PHE A 156 -2.85 -7.92 -5.12
CA PHE A 156 -4.03 -8.29 -4.34
C PHE A 156 -5.27 -7.54 -4.80
N LEU A 157 -6.44 -8.05 -4.40
CA LEU A 157 -7.70 -7.35 -4.55
C LEU A 157 -7.93 -6.45 -3.32
N SER A 158 -8.25 -5.17 -3.53
CA SER A 158 -8.50 -4.19 -2.47
C SER A 158 -9.90 -3.60 -2.59
N SER A 159 -10.52 -3.29 -1.45
CA SER A 159 -11.78 -2.53 -1.36
C SER A 159 -11.57 -1.02 -1.21
N ALA A 160 -10.32 -0.54 -1.32
CA ALA A 160 -10.00 0.89 -1.22
C ALA A 160 -10.49 1.74 -2.42
N ASN A 161 -11.06 1.14 -3.46
CA ASN A 161 -11.48 1.87 -4.65
C ASN A 161 -12.70 2.77 -4.38
N ARG A 162 -12.66 4.00 -4.89
CA ARG A 162 -13.78 4.95 -4.81
C ARG A 162 -14.16 5.41 -6.20
N ARG A 163 -15.43 5.25 -6.57
CA ARG A 163 -15.95 5.78 -7.84
C ARG A 163 -16.10 7.30 -7.72
N LEU A 164 -15.52 8.03 -8.66
CA LEU A 164 -15.64 9.49 -8.71
C LEU A 164 -16.99 9.94 -9.29
N VAL A 165 -17.55 9.15 -10.21
CA VAL A 165 -18.80 9.48 -10.92
C VAL A 165 -19.81 8.36 -10.72
N LYS A 166 -21.06 8.76 -10.44
CA LYS A 166 -22.21 7.84 -10.35
C LYS A 166 -22.38 7.10 -11.68
N ASN A 167 -22.64 5.79 -11.63
CA ASN A 167 -22.81 4.89 -12.78
C ASN A 167 -21.58 4.68 -13.68
N MET A 168 -20.37 5.06 -13.24
CA MET A 168 -19.16 4.63 -13.93
C MET A 168 -19.06 3.10 -13.92
N LYS A 169 -18.64 2.50 -15.04
CA LYS A 169 -18.42 1.05 -15.20
C LYS A 169 -17.16 0.59 -14.47
N GLN A 170 -17.08 0.88 -13.18
CA GLN A 170 -15.99 0.49 -12.29
C GLN A 170 -16.57 -0.22 -11.07
N SER A 171 -15.84 -1.22 -10.58
CA SER A 171 -16.18 -1.92 -9.34
C SER A 171 -15.80 -1.08 -8.12
N ASN A 172 -16.40 -1.39 -6.97
CA ASN A 172 -15.93 -0.87 -5.67
C ASN A 172 -14.66 -1.60 -5.19
N LEU A 173 -14.31 -2.70 -5.83
CA LEU A 173 -13.04 -3.40 -5.63
C LEU A 173 -12.11 -3.07 -6.79
N MET A 174 -10.81 -3.17 -6.57
CA MET A 174 -9.81 -3.04 -7.61
C MET A 174 -8.67 -4.02 -7.36
N TRP A 175 -8.12 -4.57 -8.44
CA TRP A 175 -6.81 -5.22 -8.35
C TRP A 175 -5.75 -4.14 -8.23
N VAL A 176 -4.85 -4.32 -7.27
CA VAL A 176 -3.70 -3.45 -7.03
C VAL A 176 -2.45 -4.27 -7.23
N ARG A 177 -1.48 -3.72 -7.95
CA ARG A 177 -0.14 -4.26 -8.07
C ARG A 177 0.86 -3.20 -7.66
N TYR A 178 1.71 -3.56 -6.72
CA TYR A 178 2.94 -2.86 -6.41
C TYR A 178 4.12 -3.61 -7.01
N ARG A 179 5.09 -2.88 -7.54
CA ARG A 179 6.33 -3.43 -8.07
C ARG A 179 7.45 -2.40 -7.96
N VAL A 180 8.63 -2.87 -7.61
CA VAL A 180 9.85 -2.07 -7.70
C VAL A 180 10.34 -2.12 -9.14
N VAL A 181 10.55 -0.96 -9.75
CA VAL A 181 11.10 -0.80 -11.09
C VAL A 181 12.31 0.12 -11.03
N THR A 182 13.23 -0.01 -11.97
CA THR A 182 14.30 0.98 -12.15
C THR A 182 13.67 2.28 -12.67
N THR A 183 14.04 3.41 -12.07
CA THR A 183 13.55 4.74 -12.44
C THR A 183 13.95 5.06 -13.88
N SER A 184 13.00 4.95 -14.81
CA SER A 184 13.19 5.29 -16.21
C SER A 184 13.31 6.81 -16.36
N THR A 185 14.54 7.29 -16.46
CA THR A 185 14.93 8.69 -16.61
C THR A 185 15.10 9.05 -18.09
N GLU A 186 14.13 8.67 -18.92
CA GLU A 186 14.10 9.09 -20.32
C GLU A 186 13.71 10.57 -20.38
N GLY A 187 14.67 11.44 -20.71
CA GLY A 187 14.46 12.89 -20.89
C GLY A 187 14.79 13.79 -19.69
N GLN A 188 15.33 13.25 -18.60
CA GLN A 188 15.87 14.07 -17.49
C GLN A 188 17.39 14.27 -17.65
N GLU A 189 17.86 15.47 -17.33
CA GLU A 189 19.30 15.82 -17.28
C GLU A 189 20.02 14.88 -16.29
N GLU A 190 21.28 14.54 -16.57
CA GLU A 190 22.06 13.60 -15.74
C GLU A 190 22.21 14.07 -14.28
N GLU A 191 22.16 15.38 -14.04
CA GLU A 191 22.24 16.01 -12.71
C GLU A 191 21.01 15.74 -11.83
N GLU A 192 19.85 15.35 -12.40
CA GLU A 192 18.64 15.05 -11.63
C GLU A 192 18.53 13.58 -11.20
N LYS A 193 19.45 12.71 -11.66
CA LYS A 193 19.40 11.27 -11.40
C LYS A 193 20.06 10.96 -10.07
N ASN A 194 19.28 10.44 -9.11
CA ASN A 194 19.85 9.85 -7.90
C ASN A 194 20.45 8.48 -8.22
N THR A 195 21.76 8.46 -8.52
CA THR A 195 22.49 7.23 -8.86
C THR A 195 22.60 6.25 -7.69
N GLU A 196 22.52 6.74 -6.45
CA GLU A 196 22.58 5.92 -5.23
C GLU A 196 21.25 5.21 -4.92
N ALA A 197 20.15 5.70 -5.48
CA ALA A 197 18.81 5.15 -5.27
C ALA A 197 18.03 5.06 -6.59
N PRO A 198 18.39 4.10 -7.45
CA PRO A 198 17.90 4.02 -8.83
C PRO A 198 16.51 3.39 -8.94
N TYR A 199 15.87 2.99 -7.84
CA TYR A 199 14.59 2.30 -7.88
C TYR A 199 13.41 3.21 -7.55
N SER A 200 12.25 2.86 -8.09
CA SER A 200 10.96 3.46 -7.79
C SER A 200 9.93 2.37 -7.54
N LEU A 201 9.09 2.56 -6.53
CA LEU A 201 7.93 1.73 -6.29
C LEU A 201 6.76 2.27 -7.10
N THR A 202 6.27 1.46 -8.04
CA THR A 202 5.12 1.81 -8.85
C THR A 202 3.86 1.11 -8.37
N ARG A 203 2.72 1.73 -8.68
CA ARG A 203 1.39 1.19 -8.44
C ARG A 203 0.63 1.12 -9.76
N THR A 204 0.02 -0.04 -10.01
CA THR A 204 -0.91 -0.27 -11.12
C THR A 204 -2.26 -0.68 -10.54
N ILE A 205 -3.36 -0.21 -11.14
CA ILE A 205 -4.71 -0.63 -10.75
C ILE A 205 -5.59 -1.05 -11.91
N ILE A 206 -6.45 -2.03 -11.64
CA ILE A 206 -7.50 -2.49 -12.56
C ILE A 206 -8.83 -2.48 -11.79
N PRO A 207 -9.65 -1.43 -11.94
CA PRO A 207 -10.96 -1.32 -11.29
C PRO A 207 -12.14 -1.82 -12.16
N VAL A 208 -11.89 -2.19 -13.41
CA VAL A 208 -12.89 -2.67 -14.38
C VAL A 208 -12.71 -4.16 -14.60
N ASP A 209 -13.81 -4.90 -14.77
CA ASP A 209 -13.81 -6.34 -15.06
C ASP A 209 -12.88 -7.16 -14.15
N ILE A 210 -12.95 -6.90 -12.85
CA ILE A 210 -12.09 -7.51 -11.81
C ILE A 210 -12.15 -9.05 -11.75
N TYR A 211 -13.16 -9.65 -12.38
CA TYR A 211 -13.37 -11.10 -12.46
C TYR A 211 -12.89 -11.70 -13.78
N ASN A 212 -12.25 -10.91 -14.65
CA ASN A 212 -11.64 -11.40 -15.88
C ASN A 212 -10.56 -12.44 -15.55
N LYS A 213 -10.39 -13.43 -16.45
CA LYS A 213 -9.37 -14.49 -16.32
C LYS A 213 -7.97 -13.96 -16.52
N ASP A 214 -7.81 -13.01 -17.43
CA ASP A 214 -6.54 -12.41 -17.77
C ASP A 214 -6.60 -10.92 -17.46
N LEU A 215 -5.93 -10.51 -16.38
CA LEU A 215 -5.79 -9.11 -16.00
C LEU A 215 -4.76 -8.46 -16.93
N ASP A 216 -5.20 -7.51 -17.74
CA ASP A 216 -4.34 -6.80 -18.68
C ASP A 216 -3.56 -5.68 -17.98
N TRP A 217 -2.50 -6.10 -17.29
CA TRP A 217 -1.60 -5.19 -16.60
C TRP A 217 -0.77 -4.31 -17.53
N GLY A 218 -0.63 -4.67 -18.81
CA GLY A 218 0.13 -3.91 -19.80
C GLY A 218 -0.62 -2.67 -20.30
N LYS A 219 -1.96 -2.74 -20.37
CA LYS A 219 -2.82 -1.59 -20.68
C LYS A 219 -3.11 -0.69 -19.49
N ALA A 220 -2.98 -1.21 -18.27
CA ALA A 220 -3.26 -0.46 -17.06
C ALA A 220 -2.17 0.60 -16.81
N LYS A 221 -2.59 1.81 -16.44
CA LYS A 221 -1.64 2.90 -16.15
C LYS A 221 -0.83 2.56 -14.89
N GLU A 222 0.48 2.50 -15.06
CA GLU A 222 1.46 2.41 -13.99
C GLU A 222 1.92 3.82 -13.61
N TYR A 223 2.05 4.10 -12.33
CA TYR A 223 2.54 5.39 -11.84
C TYR A 223 3.45 5.21 -10.62
N PRO A 224 4.50 6.03 -10.49
CA PRO A 224 5.39 6.00 -9.33
C PRO A 224 4.63 6.47 -8.09
N VAL A 225 4.87 5.79 -6.97
CA VAL A 225 4.29 6.11 -5.65
C VAL A 225 5.37 6.57 -4.69
N ILE A 226 6.54 5.93 -4.73
CA ILE A 226 7.74 6.34 -4.01
C ILE A 226 8.89 6.24 -5.00
N GLU A 227 9.66 7.32 -5.14
CA GLU A 227 10.86 7.39 -5.97
C GLU A 227 12.10 7.38 -5.08
N ASN A 228 13.30 7.30 -5.68
CA ASN A 228 14.59 7.32 -4.99
C ASN A 228 14.72 6.24 -3.88
N LEU A 229 14.37 5.01 -4.24
CA LEU A 229 14.57 3.84 -3.40
C LEU A 229 15.92 3.21 -3.68
N ARG A 230 16.65 2.91 -2.60
CA ARG A 230 17.85 2.06 -2.61
C ARG A 230 17.47 0.60 -2.48
N ASP A 231 16.55 0.29 -1.56
CA ASP A 231 15.95 -1.05 -1.41
C ASP A 231 14.50 -0.94 -0.92
N PHE A 232 13.70 -1.96 -1.25
CA PHE A 232 12.30 -2.04 -0.82
C PHE A 232 11.84 -3.51 -0.77
N SER A 233 11.23 -3.90 0.35
CA SER A 233 10.71 -5.26 0.51
C SER A 233 9.42 -5.35 1.32
N PHE A 234 8.57 -6.30 0.93
CA PHE A 234 7.44 -6.77 1.70
C PHE A 234 7.81 -8.03 2.49
N GLU A 235 7.37 -8.07 3.75
CA GLU A 235 7.45 -9.24 4.60
C GLU A 235 6.10 -9.50 5.28
N PHE A 236 5.85 -10.75 5.63
CA PHE A 236 4.55 -11.19 6.13
C PHE A 236 4.71 -11.86 7.48
N TYR A 237 3.88 -11.54 8.45
CA TYR A 237 3.94 -12.20 9.76
C TYR A 237 3.37 -13.62 9.67
N SER A 238 4.17 -14.61 10.07
CA SER A 238 3.73 -16.00 10.24
C SER A 238 3.44 -16.27 11.72
N PRO A 239 2.18 -16.50 12.11
CA PRO A 239 1.85 -16.88 13.49
C PRO A 239 2.47 -18.21 13.91
N GLU A 240 2.66 -19.14 12.97
CA GLU A 240 3.26 -20.47 13.24
C GLU A 240 4.74 -20.36 13.63
N LYS A 241 5.46 -19.38 13.06
CA LYS A 241 6.90 -19.17 13.31
C LYS A 241 7.18 -17.96 14.21
N GLU A 242 6.15 -17.23 14.61
CA GLU A 242 6.21 -15.96 15.37
C GLU A 242 7.19 -14.92 14.79
N LYS A 243 7.36 -14.92 13.46
CA LYS A 243 8.31 -14.03 12.77
C LYS A 243 7.81 -13.59 11.41
N PHE A 244 8.40 -12.50 10.92
CA PHE A 244 8.21 -12.04 9.56
C PHE A 244 8.97 -12.93 8.56
N VAL A 245 8.30 -13.30 7.48
CA VAL A 245 8.81 -14.13 6.39
C VAL A 245 8.76 -13.35 5.08
N SER A 246 9.74 -13.55 4.21
CA SER A 246 9.86 -12.78 2.95
C SER A 246 8.89 -13.22 1.85
N SER A 247 8.26 -14.40 1.98
CA SER A 247 7.36 -14.94 0.96
C SER A 247 6.03 -15.39 1.56
N LEU A 248 4.94 -15.08 0.86
CA LEU A 248 3.59 -15.57 1.18
C LEU A 248 3.49 -17.10 1.18
N ARG A 249 4.37 -17.80 0.46
CA ARG A 249 4.39 -19.28 0.41
C ARG A 249 4.70 -19.89 1.78
N GLU A 250 5.44 -19.16 2.62
CA GLU A 250 5.80 -19.62 3.96
C GLU A 250 4.66 -19.48 4.99
N LEU A 251 3.54 -18.84 4.64
CA LEU A 251 2.38 -18.68 5.51
C LEU A 251 1.44 -19.90 5.54
N ASN A 252 1.76 -20.96 4.77
CA ASN A 252 0.97 -22.20 4.70
C ASN A 252 -0.54 -21.92 4.50
N LYS A 253 -1.35 -22.09 5.57
CA LYS A 253 -2.81 -21.90 5.56
C LYS A 253 -3.24 -20.44 5.38
N LEU A 254 -2.40 -19.49 5.80
CA LEU A 254 -2.70 -18.05 5.81
C LEU A 254 -2.18 -17.32 4.57
N ARG A 255 -1.76 -18.06 3.54
CA ARG A 255 -1.22 -17.50 2.29
C ARG A 255 -2.15 -16.45 1.65
N ASN A 256 -3.46 -16.69 1.66
CA ASN A 256 -4.46 -15.80 1.06
C ASN A 256 -5.07 -14.81 2.07
N THR A 257 -4.59 -14.81 3.32
CA THR A 257 -5.07 -13.97 4.43
C THR A 257 -3.93 -13.50 5.34
N PRO A 258 -2.86 -12.88 4.81
CA PRO A 258 -1.86 -12.25 5.65
C PRO A 258 -2.54 -11.19 6.52
N ARG A 259 -2.17 -11.16 7.81
CA ARG A 259 -2.77 -10.25 8.80
C ARG A 259 -1.91 -9.03 9.08
N LEU A 260 -0.60 -9.23 9.12
CA LEU A 260 0.39 -8.18 9.28
C LEU A 260 1.36 -8.25 8.11
N ILE A 261 1.52 -7.12 7.43
CA ILE A 261 2.46 -6.94 6.33
C ILE A 261 3.43 -5.85 6.75
N ARG A 262 4.72 -6.17 6.77
CA ARG A 262 5.79 -5.21 7.04
C ARG A 262 6.40 -4.77 5.73
N MET A 263 6.61 -3.46 5.62
CA MET A 263 7.33 -2.83 4.51
C MET A 263 8.64 -2.31 5.08
N ASN A 264 9.75 -2.70 4.47
CA ASN A 264 11.08 -2.17 4.76
C ASN A 264 11.51 -1.31 3.57
N ILE A 265 11.93 -0.08 3.85
CA ILE A 265 12.16 0.96 2.86
C ILE A 265 13.48 1.63 3.18
N ASP A 266 14.41 1.53 2.23
CA ASP A 266 15.66 2.28 2.25
C ASP A 266 15.56 3.37 1.18
N TYR A 267 15.37 4.60 1.62
CA TYR A 267 15.18 5.79 0.79
C TYR A 267 16.40 6.69 0.86
N VAL A 268 16.76 7.32 -0.27
CA VAL A 268 17.81 8.34 -0.33
C VAL A 268 17.24 9.57 -1.01
N SER A 269 17.23 10.71 -0.31
CA SER A 269 16.85 11.99 -0.90
C SER A 269 17.84 12.39 -2.00
N LYS A 270 17.42 13.28 -2.91
CA LYS A 270 18.33 13.90 -3.89
C LYS A 270 19.46 14.69 -3.23
N ASN A 271 19.28 15.11 -1.97
CA ASN A 271 20.30 15.81 -1.19
C ASN A 271 21.30 14.86 -0.50
N GLY A 272 21.13 13.54 -0.65
CA GLY A 272 21.97 12.52 0.02
C GLY A 272 21.48 12.12 1.41
N ASP A 273 20.34 12.63 1.88
CA ASP A 273 19.77 12.22 3.17
C ASP A 273 19.25 10.78 3.06
N GLU A 274 19.77 9.89 3.91
CA GLU A 274 19.34 8.50 3.98
C GLU A 274 18.24 8.31 5.03
N LEU A 275 17.18 7.59 4.66
CA LEU A 275 16.07 7.25 5.54
C LEU A 275 15.77 5.76 5.47
N GLN A 276 15.83 5.09 6.61
CA GLN A 276 15.41 3.69 6.75
C GLN A 276 14.09 3.65 7.51
N LEU A 277 13.05 3.16 6.86
CA LEU A 277 11.70 3.11 7.41
C LEU A 277 11.17 1.68 7.42
N ASN A 278 10.70 1.25 8.58
CA ASN A 278 10.03 -0.04 8.75
C ASN A 278 8.60 0.22 9.23
N ARG A 279 7.61 -0.06 8.37
CA ARG A 279 6.18 0.12 8.70
C ARG A 279 5.46 -1.22 8.69
N THR A 280 4.81 -1.54 9.80
CA THR A 280 3.96 -2.74 9.91
C THR A 280 2.51 -2.32 9.78
N ILE A 281 1.82 -2.87 8.79
CA ILE A 281 0.43 -2.56 8.47
C ILE A 281 -0.42 -3.77 8.81
N ARG A 282 -1.57 -3.53 9.46
CA ARG A 282 -2.56 -4.53 9.77
C ARG A 282 -3.70 -4.48 8.76
N VAL A 283 -4.11 -5.64 8.26
CA VAL A 283 -5.33 -5.74 7.45
C VAL A 283 -6.56 -5.55 8.35
N MET A 284 -7.44 -4.62 7.99
CA MET A 284 -8.60 -4.14 8.77
C MET A 284 -9.81 -5.08 8.64
N TRP A 285 -9.59 -6.37 8.86
CA TRP A 285 -10.66 -7.35 9.04
C TRP A 285 -10.62 -7.94 10.45
N PRO A 286 -11.77 -8.31 11.03
CA PRO A 286 -11.82 -8.98 12.31
C PRO A 286 -11.04 -10.30 12.27
N GLU A 287 -10.63 -10.75 13.44
CA GLU A 287 -10.08 -12.09 13.58
C GLU A 287 -11.19 -13.11 13.31
N PHE A 288 -10.92 -14.02 12.39
CA PHE A 288 -11.86 -15.07 12.00
C PHE A 288 -11.14 -16.39 11.98
N ASN A 289 -11.55 -17.28 12.87
CA ASN A 289 -11.03 -18.63 12.96
C ASN A 289 -12.01 -19.58 12.27
N SER A 290 -11.73 -19.84 10.99
CA SER A 290 -12.53 -20.76 10.16
C SER A 290 -12.68 -22.16 10.77
N SER A 291 -11.70 -22.62 11.56
CA SER A 291 -11.75 -23.96 12.16
C SER A 291 -12.67 -24.04 13.36
N GLU A 292 -12.86 -22.94 14.09
CA GLU A 292 -13.79 -22.85 15.23
C GLU A 292 -15.22 -22.67 14.73
N ASP A 293 -15.42 -21.74 13.79
CA ASP A 293 -16.73 -21.48 13.17
C ASP A 293 -17.32 -22.74 12.50
N LEU A 294 -16.50 -23.49 11.77
CA LEU A 294 -16.92 -24.77 11.17
C LEU A 294 -17.27 -25.83 12.22
N LYS A 295 -16.61 -25.84 13.38
CA LYS A 295 -16.97 -26.76 14.47
C LYS A 295 -18.32 -26.38 15.04
N GLU A 296 -18.53 -25.10 15.35
CA GLU A 296 -19.82 -24.63 15.89
C GLU A 296 -20.98 -24.88 14.92
N LYS A 297 -20.76 -24.68 13.62
CA LYS A 297 -21.78 -24.91 12.58
C LYS A 297 -22.24 -26.37 12.47
N TYR A 298 -21.35 -27.33 12.71
CA TYR A 298 -21.61 -28.76 12.49
C TYR A 298 -21.61 -29.62 13.77
N ASP A 299 -21.21 -29.06 14.91
CA ASP A 299 -21.48 -29.65 16.22
C ASP A 299 -22.97 -29.50 16.50
N PHE A 300 -23.74 -30.54 16.17
CA PHE A 300 -25.09 -30.69 16.66
C PHE A 300 -25.02 -30.67 18.20
N LYS A 301 -25.58 -29.63 18.84
CA LYS A 301 -25.83 -29.64 20.29
C LYS A 301 -26.56 -30.95 20.61
N LYS A 302 -25.87 -31.85 21.30
CA LYS A 302 -26.44 -33.08 21.86
C LYS A 302 -27.47 -32.75 22.93
#